data_AF-A0A3S1C792-F1
#
_entry.id   AF-A0A3S1C792-F1
#
_cell.length_a   1.000
_cell.length_b   1.000
_cell.length_c   1.000
_cell.angle_alpha   90.00
_cell.angle_beta   90.00
_cell.angle_gamma   90.00
#
_symmetry.space_group_name_H-M   'P 1'
#
loop_
_entity.id
_entity.type
_entity.pdbx_description
1 polymer ?
#
loop_
_entity_poly.entity_id
_entity_poly.type
_entity_poly.pdbx_seq_one_letter_code
_entity_poly.pdbx_strand_id
1 'polypeptide(L)'
;MYEPQTSQIIDKIQLINYRDEGLSAAREELEISHEVLESQKLLINQLERELVETRQELETVNEELAKTLMLGVGFEEAQAIAKTIFKEKDGCSQLVSKLLNILYGVSVETQEPEEKTYRAWVAC
;
A
#
# COMPACT_ATOMS: atom_id res chain seq x y z
N MET A 1 30.24 79.70 -9.34
CA MET A 1 29.05 78.92 -9.72
C MET A 1 29.56 77.65 -10.41
N TYR A 2 29.72 76.56 -9.68
CA TYR A 2 29.98 75.22 -10.26
C TYR A 2 28.60 74.54 -10.42
N GLU A 3 28.08 74.44 -11.64
CA GLU A 3 28.24 73.37 -12.63
C GLU A 3 27.10 72.31 -12.53
N PRO A 4 26.06 72.41 -13.38
CA PRO A 4 24.95 71.45 -13.48
C PRO A 4 25.37 69.99 -13.72
N GLN A 5 26.61 69.78 -14.16
CA GLN A 5 27.19 68.47 -14.45
C GLN A 5 27.45 67.66 -13.17
N THR A 6 27.78 68.30 -12.05
CA THR A 6 28.06 67.62 -10.78
C THR A 6 26.80 67.00 -10.17
N SER A 7 25.65 67.67 -10.30
CA SER A 7 24.35 67.13 -9.85
C SER A 7 23.94 65.90 -10.65
N GLN A 8 24.12 65.92 -11.98
CA GLN A 8 23.81 64.78 -12.84
C GLN A 8 24.71 63.56 -12.59
N ILE A 9 25.96 63.79 -12.16
CA ILE A 9 26.88 62.71 -11.78
C ILE A 9 26.42 62.06 -10.46
N ILE A 10 26.01 62.86 -9.47
CA ILE A 10 25.49 62.36 -8.19
C ILE A 10 24.23 61.50 -8.41
N ASP A 11 23.30 61.97 -9.24
CA ASP A 11 22.07 61.22 -9.55
C ASP A 11 22.36 59.87 -10.24
N LYS A 12 23.35 59.85 -11.15
CA LYS A 12 23.79 58.61 -11.80
C LYS A 12 24.43 57.63 -10.83
N ILE A 13 25.25 58.11 -9.90
CA ILE A 13 25.88 57.27 -8.86
C ILE A 13 24.82 56.67 -7.94
N GLN A 14 23.82 57.45 -7.52
CA GLN A 14 22.72 56.95 -6.71
C GLN A 14 21.91 55.88 -7.45
N LEU A 15 21.64 56.07 -8.74
CA LEU A 15 20.94 55.08 -9.56
C LEU A 15 21.73 53.78 -9.72
N ILE A 16 23.06 53.87 -9.87
CA ILE A 16 23.94 52.70 -9.95
C ILE A 16 23.93 51.94 -8.62
N ASN A 17 24.11 52.64 -7.50
CA ASN A 17 24.09 52.01 -6.17
C ASN A 17 22.77 51.31 -5.89
N TYR A 18 21.63 51.93 -6.21
CA TYR A 18 20.32 51.30 -6.05
C TYR A 18 20.15 50.03 -6.91
N ARG A 19 20.68 50.04 -8.14
CA ARG A 19 20.66 48.84 -9.00
C ARG A 19 21.58 47.74 -8.49
N ASP A 20 22.75 48.09 -7.95
CA ASP A 20 23.69 47.14 -7.39
C ASP A 20 23.12 46.48 -6.12
N GLU A 21 22.44 47.25 -5.26
CA GLU A 21 21.70 46.72 -4.11
C GLU A 21 20.59 45.75 -4.56
N GLY A 22 19.81 46.13 -5.58
CA GLY A 22 18.77 45.26 -6.15
C GLY A 22 19.33 43.97 -6.77
N LEU A 23 20.48 44.05 -7.45
CA LEU A 23 21.18 42.89 -7.99
C LEU A 23 21.73 41.99 -6.88
N SER A 24 22.23 42.57 -5.79
CA SER A 24 22.71 41.81 -4.63
C SER A 24 21.57 41.05 -3.97
N ALA A 25 20.43 41.70 -3.72
CA ALA A 25 19.25 41.07 -3.13
C ALA A 25 18.73 39.94 -4.04
N ALA A 26 18.62 40.18 -5.35
CA ALA A 26 18.19 39.14 -6.29
C ALA A 26 19.15 37.94 -6.36
N ARG A 27 20.45 38.15 -6.15
CA ARG A 27 21.44 37.06 -6.07
C ARG A 27 21.25 36.22 -4.81
N GLU A 28 21.02 36.86 -3.67
CA GLU A 28 20.76 36.18 -2.41
C GLU A 28 19.47 35.35 -2.49
N GLU A 29 18.40 35.91 -3.08
CA GLU A 29 17.16 35.16 -3.33
C GLU A 29 17.37 33.95 -4.25
N LEU A 30 18.22 34.09 -5.28
CA LEU A 30 18.54 33.00 -6.20
C LEU A 30 19.34 31.90 -5.48
N GLU A 31 20.30 32.27 -4.64
CA GLU A 31 21.08 31.33 -3.83
C GLU A 31 20.20 30.54 -2.86
N ILE A 32 19.30 31.22 -2.13
CA ILE A 32 18.31 30.58 -1.26
C ILE A 32 17.42 29.62 -2.06
N SER A 33 16.93 30.07 -3.22
CA SER A 33 16.08 29.24 -4.09
C SER A 33 16.83 28.00 -4.59
N HIS A 34 18.11 28.13 -4.89
CA HIS A 34 18.97 27.03 -5.31
C HIS A 34 19.19 26.03 -4.18
N GLU A 35 19.46 26.50 -2.95
CA GLU A 35 19.57 25.63 -1.78
C GLU A 35 18.27 24.85 -1.52
N VAL A 36 17.12 25.51 -1.64
CA VAL A 36 15.82 24.86 -1.52
C VAL A 36 15.63 23.79 -2.59
N LEU A 37 15.96 24.08 -3.85
CA LEU A 37 15.86 23.10 -4.94
C LEU A 37 16.73 21.87 -4.71
N GLU A 38 17.98 22.03 -4.30
CA GLU A 38 18.86 20.90 -4.02
C GLU A 38 18.38 20.10 -2.80
N SER A 39 17.84 20.77 -1.77
CA SER A 39 17.23 20.09 -0.62
C SER A 39 16.01 19.24 -1.03
N GLN A 40 15.16 19.76 -1.90
CA GLN A 40 13.98 19.05 -2.41
C GLN A 40 14.37 17.87 -3.29
N LYS A 41 15.40 18.03 -4.12
CA LYS A 41 15.94 16.96 -4.96
C LYS A 41 16.49 15.81 -4.12
N LEU A 42 17.19 16.11 -3.02
CA LEU A 42 17.66 15.08 -2.09
C LEU A 42 16.48 14.32 -1.46
N LEU A 43 15.44 15.05 -1.02
CA LEU A 43 14.23 14.46 -0.45
C LEU A 43 13.51 13.56 -1.46
N ILE A 44 13.37 14.01 -2.71
CA ILE A 44 12.76 13.20 -3.79
C ILE A 44 13.54 11.89 -3.98
N ASN A 45 14.87 11.96 -4.09
CA ASN A 45 15.71 10.77 -4.24
C ASN A 45 15.61 9.82 -3.04
N GLN A 46 15.37 10.34 -1.83
CA GLN A 46 15.13 9.50 -0.66
C GLN A 46 13.77 8.80 -0.76
N LEU A 47 12.70 9.55 -1.04
CA LEU A 47 11.36 9.01 -1.16
C LEU A 47 11.25 7.97 -2.29
N GLU A 48 11.95 8.19 -3.41
CA GLU A 48 12.01 7.21 -4.50
C GLU A 48 12.66 5.89 -4.06
N ARG A 49 13.71 5.94 -3.24
CA ARG A 49 14.33 4.72 -2.68
C ARG A 49 13.39 4.00 -1.73
N GLU A 50 12.78 4.72 -0.80
CA GLU A 50 11.80 4.15 0.14
C GLU A 50 10.61 3.51 -0.59
N LEU A 51 10.15 4.11 -1.68
CA LEU A 51 9.09 3.55 -2.52
C LEU A 51 9.51 2.25 -3.19
N VAL A 52 10.74 2.16 -3.70
CA VAL A 52 11.27 0.93 -4.31
C VAL A 52 11.38 -0.18 -3.28
N GLU A 53 11.89 0.12 -2.08
CA GLU A 53 12.01 -0.85 -0.98
C GLU A 53 10.63 -1.37 -0.56
N THR A 54 9.68 -0.47 -0.31
CA THR A 54 8.30 -0.81 0.07
C THR A 54 7.62 -1.67 -1.01
N ARG A 55 7.87 -1.39 -2.28
CA ARG A 55 7.34 -2.18 -3.40
C ARG A 55 7.90 -3.59 -3.42
N GLN A 56 9.19 -3.77 -3.15
CA GLN A 56 9.82 -5.09 -3.07
C GLN A 56 9.31 -5.90 -1.87
N GLU A 57 9.13 -5.26 -0.72
CA GLU A 57 8.51 -5.89 0.45
C GLU A 57 7.10 -6.36 0.14
N LEU A 58 6.28 -5.52 -0.49
CA LEU A 58 4.92 -5.86 -0.88
C LEU A 58 4.88 -7.04 -1.87
N GLU A 59 5.79 -7.06 -2.85
CA GLU A 59 5.91 -8.15 -3.81
C GLU A 59 6.27 -9.47 -3.10
N THR A 60 7.21 -9.42 -2.15
CA THR A 60 7.60 -10.58 -1.33
C THR A 60 6.43 -11.12 -0.51
N VAL A 61 5.74 -10.25 0.22
CA VAL A 61 4.57 -10.63 1.03
C VAL A 61 3.45 -11.19 0.16
N ASN A 62 3.23 -10.61 -1.02
CA ASN A 62 2.23 -11.10 -1.96
C ASN A 62 2.60 -12.48 -2.51
N GLU A 63 3.88 -12.74 -2.81
CA GLU A 63 4.35 -14.07 -3.18
C GLU A 63 4.18 -15.10 -2.05
N GLU A 64 4.51 -14.73 -0.81
CA GLU A 64 4.33 -15.60 0.36
C GLU A 64 2.86 -15.92 0.60
N LEU A 65 1.99 -14.92 0.47
CA LEU A 65 0.54 -15.10 0.55
C LEU A 65 0.05 -16.02 -0.57
N ALA A 66 0.49 -15.79 -1.81
CA ALA A 66 0.13 -16.63 -2.95
C ALA A 66 0.59 -18.08 -2.76
N LYS A 67 1.83 -18.29 -2.27
CA LYS A 67 2.35 -19.61 -1.91
C LYS A 67 1.50 -20.26 -0.81
N THR A 68 1.15 -19.52 0.23
CA THR A 68 0.31 -20.02 1.33
C THR A 68 -1.09 -20.42 0.85
N LEU A 69 -1.71 -19.61 -0.02
CA LEU A 69 -3.01 -19.91 -0.62
C LEU A 69 -2.93 -21.11 -1.57
N MET A 70 -1.89 -21.21 -2.40
CA MET A 70 -1.69 -22.35 -3.30
C MET A 70 -1.33 -23.64 -2.56
N LEU A 71 -0.59 -23.55 -1.46
CA LEU A 71 -0.27 -24.68 -0.58
C LEU A 71 -1.50 -25.22 0.15
N GLY A 72 -2.67 -24.60 -0.02
CA GLY A 72 -3.95 -25.28 0.09
C GLY A 72 -4.06 -26.11 1.34
N VAL A 73 -3.73 -25.52 2.50
CA VAL A 73 -3.61 -26.21 3.79
C VAL A 73 -4.90 -26.95 4.17
N GLY A 74 -6.01 -26.67 3.49
CA GLY A 74 -7.26 -27.43 3.61
C GLY A 74 -7.72 -28.25 2.40
N PHE A 75 -7.16 -28.14 1.19
CA PHE A 75 -7.79 -28.75 0.00
C PHE A 75 -7.63 -30.28 -0.06
N GLU A 76 -6.42 -30.79 0.15
CA GLU A 76 -6.17 -32.24 0.12
C GLU A 76 -6.85 -32.95 1.29
N GLU A 77 -6.80 -32.33 2.47
CA GLU A 77 -7.46 -32.84 3.68
C GLU A 77 -8.99 -32.77 3.55
N ALA A 78 -9.54 -31.66 3.03
CA ALA A 78 -10.95 -31.54 2.69
C ALA A 78 -11.38 -32.58 1.64
N GLN A 79 -10.57 -32.79 0.60
CA GLN A 79 -10.86 -33.76 -0.44
C GLN A 79 -10.86 -35.20 0.11
N ALA A 80 -9.92 -35.53 0.99
CA ALA A 80 -9.86 -36.84 1.64
C ALA A 80 -11.10 -37.09 2.52
N ILE A 81 -11.49 -36.11 3.34
CA ILE A 81 -12.68 -36.19 4.20
C ILE A 81 -13.96 -36.30 3.35
N ALA A 82 -14.10 -35.51 2.28
CA ALA A 82 -15.23 -35.57 1.37
C ALA A 82 -15.37 -36.95 0.69
N LYS A 83 -14.24 -37.57 0.30
CA LYS A 83 -14.22 -38.94 -0.26
C LYS A 83 -14.68 -39.99 0.76
N THR A 84 -14.35 -39.81 2.03
CA THR A 84 -14.80 -40.72 3.12
C THR A 84 -16.29 -40.56 3.38
N ILE A 85 -16.79 -39.32 3.44
CA ILE A 85 -18.22 -39.02 3.57
C ILE A 85 -19.03 -39.64 2.42
N PHE A 86 -18.52 -39.59 1.19
CA PHE A 86 -19.22 -40.15 0.03
C PHE A 86 -19.29 -41.68 0.04
N LYS A 87 -18.43 -42.35 0.81
CA LYS A 87 -18.36 -43.82 0.91
C LYS A 87 -19.18 -44.37 2.07
N GLU A 88 -19.36 -43.61 3.14
CA GLU A 88 -20.12 -44.03 4.32
C GLU A 88 -21.60 -43.65 4.17
N LYS A 89 -22.49 -44.65 4.25
CA LYS A 89 -23.95 -44.44 4.08
C LYS A 89 -24.66 -43.93 5.33
N ASP A 90 -24.05 -44.07 6.51
CA ASP A 90 -24.65 -43.72 7.79
C ASP A 90 -23.63 -42.97 8.67
N GLY A 91 -24.02 -41.83 9.24
CA GLY A 91 -23.28 -41.17 10.33
C GLY A 91 -22.10 -40.27 9.93
N CYS A 92 -22.28 -39.34 8.98
CA CYS A 92 -21.22 -38.43 8.53
C CYS A 92 -21.14 -37.07 9.24
N SER A 93 -21.96 -36.81 10.28
CA SER A 93 -22.05 -35.47 10.92
C SER A 93 -20.70 -34.94 11.39
N GLN A 94 -19.91 -35.74 12.09
CA GLN A 94 -18.57 -35.34 12.56
C GLN A 94 -17.57 -35.09 11.42
N LEU A 95 -17.62 -35.88 10.35
CA LEU A 95 -16.76 -35.68 9.19
C LEU A 95 -17.15 -34.43 8.40
N VAL A 96 -18.45 -34.15 8.29
CA VAL A 96 -18.98 -32.92 7.68
C VAL A 96 -18.57 -31.70 8.51
N SER A 97 -18.68 -31.75 9.84
CA SER A 97 -18.18 -30.69 10.73
C SER A 97 -16.70 -30.42 10.50
N LYS A 98 -15.87 -31.47 10.48
CA LYS A 98 -14.42 -31.34 10.25
C LYS A 98 -14.12 -30.74 8.86
N LEU A 99 -14.83 -31.18 7.83
CA LEU A 99 -14.70 -30.64 6.47
C LEU A 99 -15.04 -29.14 6.42
N LEU A 100 -16.15 -28.74 7.05
CA LEU A 100 -16.57 -27.34 7.13
C LEU A 100 -15.58 -26.48 7.92
N ASN A 101 -15.02 -27.00 9.01
CA ASN A 101 -13.98 -26.31 9.77
C ASN A 101 -12.73 -26.07 8.94
N ILE A 102 -12.32 -27.04 8.13
CA ILE A 102 -11.15 -26.92 7.25
C ILE A 102 -11.40 -25.93 6.12
N LEU A 103 -12.60 -25.94 5.52
CA LEU A 103 -12.94 -25.06 4.38
C LEU A 103 -13.19 -23.60 4.79
N TYR A 104 -13.81 -23.39 5.96
CA TYR A 104 -14.24 -22.06 6.40
C TYR A 104 -13.42 -21.49 7.56
N GLY A 105 -12.54 -22.29 8.19
CA GLY A 105 -11.71 -21.85 9.32
C GLY A 105 -12.50 -21.54 10.60
N VAL A 106 -13.77 -21.96 10.67
CA VAL A 106 -14.70 -21.67 11.79
C VAL A 106 -15.22 -22.98 12.33
N SER A 107 -15.22 -23.16 13.66
CA SER A 107 -15.75 -24.36 14.31
C SER A 107 -17.28 -24.39 14.21
N VAL A 108 -17.81 -25.24 13.33
CA VAL A 108 -19.25 -25.46 13.17
C VAL A 108 -19.64 -26.73 13.92
N GLU A 109 -20.59 -26.63 14.85
CA GLU A 109 -21.26 -27.80 15.43
C GLU A 109 -22.32 -28.30 14.45
N THR A 110 -22.08 -29.42 13.76
CA THR A 110 -23.17 -30.05 12.99
C THR A 110 -24.11 -30.78 13.93
N GLN A 111 -25.30 -30.24 14.14
CA GLN A 111 -26.41 -31.02 14.67
C GLN A 111 -26.86 -32.02 13.60
N GLU A 112 -27.02 -33.30 13.96
CA GLU A 112 -27.65 -34.27 13.08
C GLU A 112 -29.06 -33.78 12.72
N PRO A 113 -29.45 -33.79 11.44
CA PRO A 113 -30.82 -33.45 11.07
C PRO A 113 -31.74 -34.49 11.71
N GLU A 114 -32.60 -34.06 12.63
CA GLU A 114 -33.61 -34.93 13.24
C GLU A 114 -34.40 -35.65 12.13
N GLU A 115 -34.51 -36.98 12.23
CA GLU A 115 -35.16 -37.93 11.31
C GLU A 115 -36.59 -37.53 10.85
N LYS A 116 -37.19 -36.50 11.43
CA LYS A 116 -38.55 -36.03 11.10
C LYS A 116 -38.66 -35.28 9.77
N THR A 117 -37.55 -34.86 9.15
CA THR A 117 -37.59 -34.09 7.89
C THR A 117 -37.58 -34.95 6.62
N TYR A 118 -37.31 -36.25 6.70
CA TYR A 118 -37.35 -37.14 5.53
C TYR A 118 -38.76 -37.41 4.98
N ARG A 119 -39.83 -37.17 5.76
CA ARG A 119 -41.21 -37.39 5.28
C ARG A 119 -41.80 -36.21 4.49
N ALA A 120 -41.14 -35.04 4.47
CA ALA A 120 -41.66 -33.88 3.74
C ALA A 120 -41.12 -33.74 2.31
N TRP A 121 -40.05 -34.47 1.94
CA TRP A 121 -39.42 -34.34 0.61
C TRP A 121 -39.75 -35.48 -0.37
N VAL A 122 -40.48 -36.52 0.05
CA VAL A 122 -40.92 -37.62 -0.82
C VAL A 122 -42.42 -37.52 -1.18
N ALA A 123 -43.05 -36.37 -0.93
CA ALA A 123 -44.48 -36.15 -1.21
C ALA A 123 -44.80 -34.90 -2.04
N CYS A 124 -43.82 -34.37 -2.78
CA CYS A 124 -44.03 -33.42 -3.88
C CYS A 124 -43.38 -33.97 -5.15
#